data_AF-A0A254RS80-F1
#
_entry.id   AF-A0A254RS80-F1
#
_cell.length_a   1.000
_cell.length_b   1.000
_cell.length_c   1.000
_cell.angle_alpha   90.00
_cell.angle_beta   90.00
_cell.angle_gamma   90.00
#
_symmetry.space_group_name_H-M   'P 1'
#
loop_
_entity.id
_entity.type
_entity.pdbx_description
1 polymer ?
#
loop_
_entity_poly.entity_id
_entity_poly.type
_entity_poly.pdbx_seq_one_letter_code
_entity_poly.pdbx_strand_id
1 'polypeptide(L)'
;EIRNEATLSFNFVGNSQTGLSSEAVAGALNASHNDDFRSDHWNNIGGTLSGTYGNDDREIVCFDDGTRASAVSVSYGGIERHRTTGTDNRINLQGYSHNFANSSTDANAALMNSGLMTTAPNSQNENKLEVSVDGLAQYFTHYSVIVYLDLPDSNSADTSSIRKISLFLESSTEPVASYFVNDAANHNFNGSYDRGTATSAELATSANYVVFDVAEGTSFDRFRVVIEEAFPGQSPNGKNLPGIAAIQVNGSLHAQDVAASSDIAHGGDDTISTGGGDDIVVGGTGGDKITTYDDERYGIYDNDVVFGDNAKMVFTDRDNSGATASMLSMAESLDSRDIEGNYADRIITGNGNDVVVGGLGADYIDSGATADADSMLDGIKVVSFNFTRE
;
A
#
# COMPACT_ATOMS: atom_id res chain seq x y z
N GLU A 1 -9.62 -8.28 -13.76
CA GLU A 1 -9.82 -9.27 -12.68
C GLU A 1 -10.34 -8.52 -11.48
N ILE A 2 -11.41 -9.01 -10.84
CA ILE A 2 -11.91 -8.41 -9.58
C ILE A 2 -11.09 -9.04 -8.47
N ARG A 3 -10.46 -8.19 -7.66
CA ARG A 3 -9.52 -8.63 -6.64
C ARG A 3 -10.18 -8.51 -5.28
N ASN A 4 -10.24 -9.62 -4.53
CA ASN A 4 -10.93 -9.66 -3.24
C ASN A 4 -9.97 -9.53 -2.05
N GLU A 5 -8.67 -9.73 -2.28
CA GLU A 5 -7.63 -9.67 -1.24
C GLU A 5 -6.39 -8.98 -1.79
N ALA A 6 -5.70 -8.21 -0.95
CA ALA A 6 -4.43 -7.59 -1.29
C ALA A 6 -3.47 -7.58 -0.13
N THR A 7 -2.18 -7.50 -0.46
CA THR A 7 -1.11 -7.37 0.53
C THR A 7 -0.34 -6.08 0.32
N LEU A 8 -0.18 -5.30 1.39
CA LEU A 8 0.83 -4.25 1.49
C LEU A 8 2.03 -4.79 2.25
N SER A 9 3.20 -4.75 1.62
CA SER A 9 4.41 -5.35 2.18
C SER A 9 5.51 -4.31 2.33
N PHE A 10 6.05 -4.13 3.53
CA PHE A 10 7.08 -3.13 3.84
C PHE A 10 8.34 -3.80 4.39
N ASN A 11 9.44 -3.64 3.67
CA ASN A 11 10.75 -4.18 4.00
C ASN A 11 11.63 -3.08 4.58
N PHE A 12 12.11 -3.23 5.82
CA PHE A 12 13.01 -2.25 6.43
C PHE A 12 14.44 -2.58 6.06
N VAL A 13 15.09 -1.70 5.30
CA VAL A 13 16.41 -1.97 4.71
C VAL A 13 17.51 -1.40 5.59
N GLY A 14 18.34 -2.28 6.15
CA GLY A 14 19.52 -1.88 6.94
C GLY A 14 20.65 -1.28 6.10
N ASN A 15 21.65 -0.69 6.77
CA ASN A 15 22.73 0.13 6.18
C ASN A 15 23.52 -0.47 5.00
N SER A 16 23.48 -1.79 4.81
CA SER A 16 24.32 -2.51 3.84
C SER A 16 23.52 -3.38 2.87
N GLN A 17 22.22 -3.15 2.76
CA GLN A 17 21.33 -3.87 1.85
C GLN A 17 20.71 -2.94 0.80
N THR A 18 20.38 -3.50 -0.35
CA THR A 18 19.74 -2.79 -1.48
C THR A 18 18.23 -2.98 -1.51
N GLY A 19 17.68 -3.75 -0.56
CA GLY A 19 16.27 -4.15 -0.56
C GLY A 19 15.98 -5.32 -1.51
N LEU A 20 14.69 -5.63 -1.64
CA LEU A 20 14.16 -6.66 -2.53
C LEU A 20 13.80 -6.06 -3.90
N SER A 21 14.00 -6.81 -5.00
CA SER A 21 13.44 -6.41 -6.29
C SER A 21 11.91 -6.53 -6.28
N SER A 22 11.23 -5.83 -7.19
CA SER A 22 9.76 -5.91 -7.32
C SER A 22 9.25 -7.33 -7.57
N GLU A 23 10.00 -8.18 -8.27
CA GLU A 23 9.62 -9.57 -8.55
C GLU A 23 10.01 -10.57 -7.44
N ALA A 24 10.68 -10.11 -6.37
CA ALA A 24 11.17 -11.01 -5.34
C ALA A 24 10.04 -11.42 -4.39
N VAL A 25 9.60 -12.69 -4.50
CA VAL A 25 8.58 -13.27 -3.64
C VAL A 25 9.18 -13.68 -2.29
N ALA A 26 8.78 -12.99 -1.22
CA ALA A 26 9.19 -13.28 0.15
C ALA A 26 8.01 -13.18 1.12
N GLY A 27 8.15 -13.76 2.32
CA GLY A 27 7.12 -13.72 3.37
C GLY A 27 6.83 -15.10 3.95
N ALA A 28 6.14 -15.12 5.09
CA ALA A 28 5.89 -16.32 5.86
C ALA A 28 5.05 -17.34 5.08
N LEU A 29 5.59 -18.55 4.95
CA LEU A 29 4.88 -19.74 4.52
C LEU A 29 5.01 -20.80 5.64
N ASN A 30 3.92 -21.07 6.35
CA ASN A 30 3.92 -22.02 7.45
C ASN A 30 2.65 -22.89 7.43
N ALA A 31 2.81 -24.12 6.94
CA ALA A 31 1.71 -25.08 6.81
C ALA A 31 1.08 -25.49 8.16
N SER A 32 1.82 -25.43 9.27
CA SER A 32 1.30 -25.80 10.59
C SER A 32 0.26 -24.79 11.11
N HIS A 33 0.37 -23.54 10.66
CA HIS A 33 -0.55 -22.46 10.99
C HIS A 33 -1.51 -22.09 9.85
N ASN A 34 -1.37 -22.75 8.68
CA ASN A 34 -2.08 -22.39 7.46
C ASN A 34 -1.81 -20.94 7.02
N ASP A 35 -0.57 -20.50 7.21
CA ASP A 35 -0.11 -19.17 6.84
C ASP A 35 0.53 -19.23 5.44
N ASP A 36 0.06 -18.38 4.52
CA ASP A 36 0.71 -18.07 3.25
C ASP A 36 0.64 -16.55 3.02
N PHE A 37 1.70 -15.85 3.42
CA PHE A 37 1.84 -14.40 3.30
C PHE A 37 2.95 -14.02 2.31
N ARG A 38 3.29 -14.94 1.40
CA ARG A 38 4.27 -14.68 0.36
C ARG A 38 3.74 -13.60 -0.57
N SER A 39 4.52 -12.55 -0.74
CA SER A 39 4.21 -11.37 -1.53
C SER A 39 5.45 -11.00 -2.34
N ASP A 40 5.25 -10.47 -3.53
CA ASP A 40 6.25 -9.67 -4.23
C ASP A 40 5.95 -8.17 -4.02
N HIS A 41 6.58 -7.29 -4.80
CA HIS A 41 6.42 -5.83 -4.74
C HIS A 41 6.62 -5.21 -3.35
N TRP A 42 7.56 -5.77 -2.58
CA TRP A 42 7.94 -5.22 -1.27
C TRP A 42 8.38 -3.75 -1.37
N ASN A 43 7.73 -2.89 -0.60
CA ASN A 43 8.08 -1.49 -0.44
C ASN A 43 9.34 -1.39 0.42
N ASN A 44 10.47 -1.11 -0.22
CA ASN A 44 11.76 -1.01 0.47
C ASN A 44 11.90 0.34 1.17
N ILE A 45 11.81 0.31 2.50
CA ILE A 45 11.98 1.47 3.37
C ILE A 45 13.46 1.58 3.74
N GLY A 46 14.17 2.46 3.06
CA GLY A 46 15.57 2.76 3.35
C GLY A 46 15.73 3.85 4.42
N GLY A 47 16.83 3.81 5.15
CA GLY A 47 17.19 4.83 6.12
C GLY A 47 17.68 4.22 7.43
N THR A 48 18.39 5.00 8.24
CA THR A 48 18.98 4.52 9.49
C THR A 48 18.36 5.18 10.71
N LEU A 49 17.31 5.98 10.54
CA LEU A 49 16.67 6.80 11.56
C LEU A 49 15.16 6.61 11.49
N SER A 50 14.45 7.14 12.49
CA SER A 50 12.99 7.24 12.42
C SER A 50 12.57 8.04 11.18
N GLY A 51 11.40 7.70 10.64
CA GLY A 51 10.93 8.27 9.40
C GLY A 51 9.46 7.98 9.15
N THR A 52 8.99 8.48 8.03
CA THR A 52 7.73 8.07 7.42
C THR A 52 8.03 7.79 5.96
N TYR A 53 7.43 6.73 5.43
CA TYR A 53 7.47 6.36 4.03
C TYR A 53 6.07 6.48 3.45
N GLY A 54 5.93 7.04 2.25
CA GLY A 54 4.64 7.31 1.59
C GLY A 54 4.07 8.70 1.89
N ASN A 55 4.83 9.58 2.54
CA ASN A 55 4.44 10.97 2.80
C ASN A 55 5.08 11.98 1.82
N ASP A 56 5.89 11.50 0.87
CA ASP A 56 6.45 12.27 -0.23
C ASP A 56 5.96 11.68 -1.56
N ASP A 57 5.65 12.52 -2.55
CA ASP A 57 5.12 12.06 -3.84
C ASP A 57 6.07 11.13 -4.62
N ARG A 58 7.36 11.12 -4.27
CA ARG A 58 8.38 10.22 -4.84
C ARG A 58 8.39 8.85 -4.18
N GLU A 59 7.77 8.69 -3.02
CA GLU A 59 7.65 7.43 -2.30
C GLU A 59 6.33 6.75 -2.72
N ILE A 60 6.46 5.76 -3.59
CA ILE A 60 5.33 5.02 -4.12
C ILE A 60 5.13 3.79 -3.23
N VAL A 61 4.01 3.75 -2.51
CA VAL A 61 3.56 2.53 -1.84
C VAL A 61 2.82 1.69 -2.86
N CYS A 62 3.22 0.43 -3.02
CA CYS A 62 2.59 -0.54 -3.90
C CYS A 62 1.93 -1.68 -3.11
N PHE A 63 0.82 -2.20 -3.65
CA PHE A 63 0.32 -3.53 -3.34
C PHE A 63 1.20 -4.61 -3.99
N ASP A 64 0.95 -5.85 -3.62
CA ASP A 64 1.51 -7.09 -4.15
C ASP A 64 1.16 -7.43 -5.61
N ASP A 65 0.50 -6.52 -6.34
CA ASP A 65 0.39 -6.57 -7.80
C ASP A 65 1.14 -5.42 -8.48
N GLY A 66 1.88 -4.62 -7.70
CA GLY A 66 2.60 -3.45 -8.16
C GLY A 66 1.73 -2.20 -8.34
N THR A 67 0.41 -2.28 -8.16
CA THR A 67 -0.48 -1.11 -8.21
C THR A 67 -0.24 -0.19 -7.03
N ARG A 68 -0.41 1.12 -7.23
CA ARG A 68 -0.14 2.13 -6.20
C ARG A 68 -1.26 2.14 -5.14
N ALA A 69 -0.87 2.05 -3.88
CA ALA A 69 -1.71 2.32 -2.72
C ALA A 69 -1.57 3.78 -2.30
N SER A 70 -2.44 4.64 -2.83
CA SER A 70 -2.45 6.06 -2.52
C SER A 70 -2.88 6.34 -1.08
N ALA A 71 -2.33 7.40 -0.48
CA ALA A 71 -2.62 7.83 0.90
C ALA A 71 -2.32 6.78 1.99
N VAL A 72 -1.58 5.72 1.67
CA VAL A 72 -0.98 4.84 2.66
C VAL A 72 0.38 5.40 3.07
N SER A 73 0.66 5.42 4.37
CA SER A 73 1.99 5.75 4.87
C SER A 73 2.40 4.85 6.01
N VAL A 74 3.71 4.65 6.16
CA VAL A 74 4.31 3.88 7.25
C VAL A 74 5.25 4.79 8.04
N SER A 75 4.86 5.11 9.27
CA SER A 75 5.72 5.83 10.21
C SER A 75 6.43 4.84 11.14
N TYR A 76 7.73 5.00 11.34
CA TYR A 76 8.51 4.08 12.17
C TYR A 76 9.54 4.86 13.00
N GLY A 77 9.71 4.47 14.24
CA GLY A 77 10.55 5.22 15.17
C GLY A 77 10.26 4.95 16.63
N GLY A 78 10.67 5.89 17.47
CA GLY A 78 10.47 5.82 18.90
C GLY A 78 9.23 6.51 19.41
N ILE A 79 8.72 6.02 20.54
CA ILE A 79 7.50 6.54 21.17
C ILE A 79 7.66 8.00 21.61
N GLU A 80 6.75 8.86 21.14
CA GLU A 80 6.24 9.95 21.96
C GLU A 80 4.70 10.08 21.87
N ARG A 81 4.08 10.17 23.05
CA ARG A 81 2.68 10.54 23.35
C ARG A 81 1.85 11.05 22.16
N HIS A 82 1.28 10.11 21.40
CA HIS A 82 0.13 10.31 20.52
C HIS A 82 0.32 11.23 19.31
N ARG A 83 1.53 11.44 18.79
CA ARG A 83 1.72 12.14 17.50
C ARG A 83 2.79 11.49 16.61
N THR A 84 2.36 10.91 15.50
CA THR A 84 3.21 10.48 14.37
C THR A 84 3.47 11.62 13.36
N THR A 85 2.93 12.82 13.57
CA THR A 85 3.04 13.96 12.62
C THR A 85 4.18 14.93 12.91
N GLY A 86 5.08 14.59 13.84
CA GLY A 86 6.28 15.35 14.13
C GLY A 86 7.46 14.39 14.10
N THR A 87 8.45 14.66 13.27
CA THR A 87 9.75 13.97 13.27
C THR A 87 10.41 14.17 14.62
N ASP A 88 10.10 13.29 15.55
CA ASP A 88 10.74 13.26 16.84
C ASP A 88 12.02 12.42 16.76
N ASN A 89 13.15 13.13 16.69
CA ASN A 89 14.49 12.56 16.62
C ASN A 89 14.96 11.96 17.98
N ARG A 90 14.03 11.64 18.91
CA ARG A 90 14.38 11.18 20.27
C ARG A 90 14.64 9.69 20.41
N ILE A 91 14.31 8.85 19.41
CA ILE A 91 14.95 7.53 19.25
C ILE A 91 15.79 7.54 17.98
N ASN A 92 17.08 7.32 18.16
CA ASN A 92 17.93 6.89 17.06
C ASN A 92 17.60 5.42 16.78
N LEU A 93 17.20 5.14 15.54
CA LEU A 93 17.26 3.79 15.02
C LEU A 93 18.67 3.53 14.49
N GLN A 94 18.95 2.28 14.17
CA GLN A 94 20.11 1.86 13.41
C GLN A 94 19.71 0.68 12.53
N GLY A 95 20.21 0.67 11.30
CA GLY A 95 20.07 -0.51 10.44
C GLY A 95 20.98 -1.63 10.92
N TYR A 96 20.48 -2.86 10.92
CA TYR A 96 21.27 -4.07 11.18
C TYR A 96 21.37 -4.93 9.93
N SER A 97 22.34 -5.86 9.92
CA SER A 97 22.42 -6.90 8.89
C SER A 97 23.05 -8.18 9.46
N HIS A 98 22.58 -9.35 9.02
CA HIS A 98 23.14 -10.66 9.40
C HIS A 98 24.28 -11.12 8.48
N ASN A 99 24.30 -10.65 7.23
CA ASN A 99 25.18 -11.11 6.15
C ASN A 99 24.99 -12.59 5.79
N PHE A 100 23.74 -13.04 5.71
CA PHE A 100 23.41 -14.38 5.23
C PHE A 100 24.01 -14.63 3.85
N ALA A 101 24.70 -15.76 3.70
CA ALA A 101 25.44 -16.08 2.48
C ALA A 101 24.55 -16.24 1.24
N ASN A 102 23.28 -16.60 1.44
CA ASN A 102 22.27 -16.79 0.39
C ASN A 102 21.34 -15.58 0.18
N SER A 103 21.57 -14.45 0.86
CA SER A 103 20.73 -13.24 0.75
C SER A 103 20.68 -12.62 -0.65
N SER A 104 21.61 -12.96 -1.55
CA SER A 104 21.58 -12.50 -2.95
C SER A 104 20.80 -13.42 -3.89
N THR A 105 20.41 -14.62 -3.43
CA THR A 105 19.76 -15.65 -4.26
C THR A 105 18.44 -16.15 -3.69
N ASP A 106 18.15 -15.86 -2.42
CA ASP A 106 16.94 -16.26 -1.72
C ASP A 106 16.27 -15.02 -1.14
N ALA A 107 15.05 -14.74 -1.61
CA ALA A 107 14.29 -13.54 -1.24
C ALA A 107 13.88 -13.54 0.24
N ASN A 108 13.61 -14.70 0.84
CA ASN A 108 13.29 -14.77 2.27
C ASN A 108 14.54 -14.52 3.11
N ALA A 109 15.68 -15.09 2.69
CA ALA A 109 16.95 -14.77 3.32
C ALA A 109 17.24 -13.27 3.19
N ALA A 110 17.02 -12.66 2.02
CA ALA A 110 17.19 -11.23 1.81
C ALA A 110 16.30 -10.37 2.72
N LEU A 111 15.01 -10.72 2.85
CA LEU A 111 14.05 -10.04 3.72
C LEU A 111 14.51 -10.09 5.18
N MET A 112 14.93 -11.25 5.67
CA MET A 112 15.36 -11.44 7.07
C MET A 112 16.82 -11.02 7.31
N ASN A 113 17.59 -10.72 6.26
CA ASN A 113 19.01 -10.40 6.37
C ASN A 113 19.26 -9.03 6.99
N SER A 114 18.26 -8.13 7.03
CA SER A 114 18.41 -6.80 7.58
C SER A 114 17.11 -6.24 8.13
N GLY A 115 17.24 -5.15 8.87
CA GLY A 115 16.11 -4.44 9.44
C GLY A 115 16.54 -3.18 10.17
N LEU A 116 15.62 -2.66 10.97
CA LEU A 116 15.87 -1.55 11.89
C LEU A 116 15.78 -2.04 13.33
N MET A 117 16.65 -1.50 14.19
CA MET A 117 16.59 -1.72 15.63
C MET A 117 16.84 -0.42 16.38
N THR A 118 16.44 -0.35 17.65
CA THR A 118 16.76 0.78 18.52
C THR A 118 18.27 0.85 18.80
N THR A 119 18.78 2.04 19.16
CA THR A 119 20.17 2.19 19.64
C THR A 119 20.24 2.08 21.17
N ALA A 120 21.04 1.12 21.68
CA ALA A 120 21.44 0.88 23.07
C ALA A 120 20.34 0.96 24.18
N PRO A 121 20.26 -0.04 25.09
CA PRO A 121 19.40 0.06 26.26
C PRO A 121 19.94 1.19 27.16
N ASN A 122 19.03 2.01 27.73
CA ASN A 122 19.16 2.72 29.01
C ASN A 122 18.99 4.26 29.04
N SER A 123 18.72 4.98 27.95
CA SER A 123 18.47 6.45 28.09
C SER A 123 17.52 7.10 27.08
N GLN A 124 16.93 6.36 26.14
CA GLN A 124 16.04 6.95 25.12
C GLN A 124 14.71 6.17 25.05
N ASN A 125 13.61 6.87 25.37
CA ASN A 125 12.20 6.48 25.13
C ASN A 125 11.86 5.00 25.43
N GLU A 126 12.18 4.53 26.65
CA GLU A 126 11.82 3.19 27.17
C GLU A 126 12.34 2.00 26.34
N ASN A 127 13.23 2.23 25.36
CA ASN A 127 13.73 1.20 24.44
C ASN A 127 12.59 0.43 23.75
N LYS A 128 11.74 1.16 23.03
CA LYS A 128 10.60 0.61 22.28
C LYS A 128 10.66 1.07 20.83
N LEU A 129 10.39 0.16 19.91
CA LEU A 129 10.23 0.45 18.49
C LEU A 129 8.73 0.46 18.18
N GLU A 130 8.25 1.54 17.56
CA GLU A 130 6.88 1.65 17.06
C GLU A 130 6.88 1.73 15.54
N VAL A 131 5.94 1.03 14.91
CA VAL A 131 5.64 1.11 13.49
C VAL A 131 4.13 1.33 13.34
N SER A 132 3.73 2.41 12.69
CA SER A 132 2.35 2.77 12.38
C SER A 132 2.12 2.62 10.89
N VAL A 133 0.97 2.08 10.50
CA VAL A 133 0.50 2.11 9.11
C VAL A 133 -0.86 2.79 9.11
N ASP A 134 -0.98 3.83 8.29
CA ASP A 134 -2.13 4.72 8.17
C ASP A 134 -2.73 4.63 6.75
N GLY A 135 -4.01 4.99 6.57
CA GLY A 135 -4.69 5.05 5.28
C GLY A 135 -5.30 3.73 4.79
N LEU A 136 -5.56 2.78 5.70
CA LEU A 136 -6.00 1.42 5.35
C LEU A 136 -7.51 1.30 5.12
N ALA A 137 -8.32 2.18 5.73
CA ALA A 137 -9.77 2.02 5.76
C ALA A 137 -10.41 2.17 4.38
N GLN A 138 -9.75 2.86 3.45
CA GLN A 138 -10.20 3.02 2.07
C GLN A 138 -10.01 1.77 1.21
N TYR A 139 -9.19 0.81 1.66
CA TYR A 139 -8.85 -0.40 0.90
C TYR A 139 -9.44 -1.65 1.52
N PHE A 140 -9.34 -1.79 2.84
CA PHE A 140 -9.61 -3.07 3.52
C PHE A 140 -10.88 -3.03 4.38
N THR A 141 -11.69 -4.09 4.26
CA THR A 141 -12.82 -4.37 5.18
C THR A 141 -12.35 -5.08 6.45
N HIS A 142 -11.26 -5.83 6.35
CA HIS A 142 -10.53 -6.46 7.44
C HIS A 142 -9.11 -6.79 6.98
N TYR A 143 -8.19 -6.96 7.92
CA TYR A 143 -6.81 -7.31 7.61
C TYR A 143 -6.12 -8.03 8.76
N SER A 144 -5.08 -8.77 8.40
CA SER A 144 -4.08 -9.31 9.31
C SER A 144 -2.82 -8.46 9.24
N VAL A 145 -2.18 -8.25 10.38
CA VAL A 145 -0.88 -7.59 10.48
C VAL A 145 0.18 -8.65 10.77
N ILE A 146 1.13 -8.80 9.86
CA ILE A 146 2.22 -9.77 9.97
C ILE A 146 3.50 -9.01 10.26
N VAL A 147 4.17 -9.34 11.37
CA VAL A 147 5.38 -8.64 11.83
C VAL A 147 6.54 -9.62 11.82
N TYR A 148 7.61 -9.29 11.11
CA TYR A 148 8.82 -10.10 10.97
C TYR A 148 9.96 -9.51 11.78
N LEU A 149 10.70 -10.36 12.48
CA LEU A 149 11.86 -9.97 13.27
C LEU A 149 12.89 -11.10 13.31
N ASP A 150 14.15 -10.71 13.21
CA ASP A 150 15.32 -11.55 13.46
C ASP A 150 16.46 -10.57 13.73
N LEU A 151 17.01 -10.52 14.95
CA LEU A 151 18.11 -9.60 15.25
C LEU A 151 19.44 -10.35 15.26
N PRO A 152 20.55 -9.67 14.88
CA PRO A 152 21.85 -10.32 14.87
C PRO A 152 22.25 -10.85 16.25
N ASP A 153 23.02 -11.94 16.26
CA ASP A 153 23.59 -12.54 17.47
C ASP A 153 24.32 -11.51 18.37
N SER A 154 24.94 -10.48 17.78
CA SER A 154 25.58 -9.39 18.51
C SER A 154 24.63 -8.57 19.38
N ASN A 155 23.34 -8.61 19.09
CA ASN A 155 22.29 -7.84 19.74
C ASN A 155 21.26 -8.70 20.48
N SER A 156 21.32 -10.02 20.34
CA SER A 156 20.51 -10.99 21.07
C SER A 156 21.31 -11.70 22.18
N ALA A 157 20.64 -12.05 23.28
CA ALA A 157 21.22 -12.88 24.35
C ALA A 157 21.13 -14.39 24.02
N ASP A 158 22.09 -15.19 24.49
CA ASP A 158 22.26 -16.59 24.05
C ASP A 158 21.12 -17.55 24.46
N THR A 159 20.52 -17.35 25.64
CA THR A 159 19.51 -18.29 26.19
C THR A 159 18.09 -17.75 26.11
N SER A 160 17.92 -16.44 26.26
CA SER A 160 16.60 -15.80 26.36
C SER A 160 16.71 -14.33 25.95
N SER A 161 16.15 -14.01 24.79
CA SER A 161 16.10 -12.68 24.20
C SER A 161 14.68 -12.47 23.70
N ILE A 162 13.79 -12.05 24.60
CA ILE A 162 12.36 -12.14 24.38
C ILE A 162 11.81 -10.78 24.00
N ARG A 163 11.33 -10.67 22.76
CA ARG A 163 10.60 -9.49 22.29
C ARG A 163 9.12 -9.67 22.54
N LYS A 164 8.50 -8.62 23.08
CA LYS A 164 7.04 -8.48 23.14
C LYS A 164 6.61 -7.58 21.99
N ILE A 165 5.71 -8.10 21.16
CA ILE A 165 5.12 -7.40 20.01
C ILE A 165 3.65 -7.16 20.36
N SER A 166 3.18 -5.92 20.27
CA SER A 166 1.81 -5.55 20.63
C SER A 166 1.15 -4.74 19.52
N LEU A 167 -0.07 -5.13 19.13
CA LEU A 167 -0.87 -4.40 18.15
C LEU A 167 -1.84 -3.45 18.86
N PHE A 168 -1.89 -2.20 18.42
CA PHE A 168 -2.85 -1.18 18.85
C PHE A 168 -3.62 -0.69 17.62
N LEU A 169 -4.90 -0.40 17.78
CA LEU A 169 -5.73 0.16 16.72
C LEU A 169 -6.04 1.63 17.03
N GLU A 170 -6.04 2.46 15.99
CA GLU A 170 -6.38 3.87 16.07
C GLU A 170 -5.58 4.64 17.13
N SER A 171 -6.29 5.23 18.09
CA SER A 171 -5.75 5.99 19.20
C SER A 171 -5.70 5.19 20.51
N SER A 172 -6.09 3.91 20.51
CA SER A 172 -6.13 3.07 21.71
C SER A 172 -4.80 3.02 22.44
N THR A 173 -4.85 3.11 23.77
CA THR A 173 -3.68 2.89 24.65
C THR A 173 -3.55 1.45 25.11
N GLU A 174 -4.56 0.62 24.87
CA GLU A 174 -4.55 -0.81 25.20
C GLU A 174 -4.35 -1.62 23.91
N PRO A 175 -3.46 -2.64 23.94
CA PRO A 175 -3.24 -3.47 22.77
C PRO A 175 -4.43 -4.41 22.55
N VAL A 176 -4.73 -4.70 21.29
CA VAL A 176 -5.69 -5.74 20.88
C VAL A 176 -5.16 -7.11 21.31
N ALA A 177 -3.87 -7.34 21.09
CA ALA A 177 -3.15 -8.53 21.50
C ALA A 177 -1.65 -8.24 21.62
N SER A 178 -0.97 -9.11 22.37
CA SER A 178 0.48 -9.14 22.47
C SER A 178 1.01 -10.56 22.30
N TYR A 179 2.07 -10.71 21.52
CA TYR A 179 2.80 -11.96 21.34
C TYR A 179 4.25 -11.81 21.78
N PHE A 180 4.85 -12.92 22.19
CA PHE A 180 6.21 -13.00 22.71
C PHE A 180 7.04 -13.98 21.88
N VAL A 181 8.20 -13.51 21.42
CA VAL A 181 9.12 -14.26 20.55
C VAL A 181 10.49 -14.31 21.21
N ASN A 182 11.09 -15.50 21.32
CA ASN A 182 12.46 -15.66 21.80
C ASN A 182 13.47 -15.67 20.65
N ASP A 183 13.93 -14.48 20.28
CA ASP A 183 14.96 -14.23 19.27
C ASP A 183 16.35 -14.29 19.93
N ALA A 184 16.74 -15.49 20.37
CA ALA A 184 18.00 -15.75 21.05
C ALA A 184 19.17 -15.90 20.06
N ALA A 185 20.37 -15.49 20.49
CA ALA A 185 21.56 -15.66 19.65
C ALA A 185 21.77 -17.13 19.24
N ASN A 186 22.26 -17.34 18.03
CA ASN A 186 22.37 -18.62 17.33
C ASN A 186 21.04 -19.25 16.88
N HIS A 187 19.92 -18.51 16.97
CA HIS A 187 18.61 -18.91 16.42
C HIS A 187 18.13 -18.00 15.28
N ASN A 188 19.08 -17.38 14.56
CA ASN A 188 18.78 -16.53 13.42
C ASN A 188 18.01 -17.31 12.33
N PHE A 189 17.34 -16.58 11.44
CA PHE A 189 16.61 -17.11 10.31
C PHE A 189 17.45 -18.11 9.50
N ASN A 190 16.90 -19.30 9.28
CA ASN A 190 17.57 -20.43 8.65
C ASN A 190 16.94 -20.86 7.32
N GLY A 191 16.04 -20.02 6.77
CA GLY A 191 15.25 -20.32 5.57
C GLY A 191 13.82 -20.79 5.86
N SER A 192 13.41 -20.94 7.13
CA SER A 192 12.05 -21.32 7.51
C SER A 192 11.41 -20.29 8.44
N TYR A 193 10.10 -20.09 8.27
CA TYR A 193 9.31 -19.18 9.10
C TYR A 193 8.62 -19.92 10.23
N ASP A 194 8.86 -19.47 11.47
CA ASP A 194 8.28 -20.02 12.69
C ASP A 194 7.41 -18.96 13.38
N ARG A 195 6.12 -19.26 13.57
CA ARG A 195 5.14 -18.32 14.14
C ARG A 195 5.26 -18.26 15.66
N GLY A 196 5.42 -17.04 16.18
CA GLY A 196 5.25 -16.76 17.59
C GLY A 196 3.78 -16.76 17.98
N THR A 197 3.40 -17.60 18.95
CA THR A 197 2.01 -17.69 19.45
C THR A 197 1.90 -17.50 20.96
N ALA A 198 3.04 -17.37 21.65
CA ALA A 198 3.07 -17.20 23.10
C ALA A 198 2.48 -15.84 23.51
N THR A 199 1.61 -15.85 24.50
CA THR A 199 0.98 -14.64 25.06
C THR A 199 1.60 -14.20 26.39
N SER A 200 2.71 -14.82 26.79
CA SER A 200 3.55 -14.40 27.91
C SER A 200 5.01 -14.72 27.64
N ALA A 201 5.92 -14.05 28.35
CA ALA A 201 7.36 -14.21 28.14
C ALA A 201 7.85 -15.61 28.54
N GLU A 202 7.25 -16.23 29.55
CA GLU A 202 7.62 -17.57 30.04
C GLU A 202 7.32 -18.68 29.04
N LEU A 203 6.39 -18.44 28.11
CA LEU A 203 5.97 -19.39 27.09
C LEU A 203 6.62 -19.11 25.72
N ALA A 204 7.43 -18.07 25.61
CA ALA A 204 8.02 -17.68 24.33
C ALA A 204 8.98 -18.76 23.80
N THR A 205 8.82 -19.10 22.53
CA THR A 205 9.69 -20.00 21.79
C THR A 205 10.46 -19.22 20.72
N SER A 206 11.49 -19.83 20.15
CA SER A 206 12.12 -19.31 18.95
C SER A 206 11.08 -19.21 17.84
N ALA A 207 11.02 -18.04 17.22
CA ALA A 207 10.10 -17.66 16.17
C ALA A 207 10.69 -16.42 15.47
N ASN A 208 10.20 -16.13 14.27
CA ASN A 208 10.71 -15.02 13.45
C ASN A 208 9.59 -14.18 12.81
N TYR A 209 8.33 -14.51 13.12
CA TYR A 209 7.19 -13.65 12.81
C TYR A 209 6.02 -13.87 13.78
N VAL A 210 5.12 -12.89 13.84
CA VAL A 210 3.82 -12.99 14.51
C VAL A 210 2.72 -12.46 13.60
N VAL A 211 1.49 -12.90 13.83
CA VAL A 211 0.31 -12.49 13.05
C VAL A 211 -0.77 -12.03 14.01
N PHE A 212 -1.32 -10.84 13.76
CA PHE A 212 -2.46 -10.29 14.47
C PHE A 212 -3.65 -10.17 13.53
N ASP A 213 -4.77 -10.79 13.88
CA ASP A 213 -6.01 -10.67 13.11
C ASP A 213 -6.81 -9.46 13.62
N VAL A 214 -7.12 -8.52 12.73
CA VAL A 214 -8.06 -7.42 13.00
C VAL A 214 -9.44 -7.89 12.54
N ALA A 215 -10.40 -7.92 13.47
CA ALA A 215 -11.69 -8.56 13.27
C ALA A 215 -12.47 -8.04 12.05
N GLU A 216 -13.25 -8.93 11.44
CA GLU A 216 -14.13 -8.62 10.31
C GLU A 216 -15.15 -7.53 10.66
N GLY A 217 -15.42 -6.64 9.68
CA GLY A 217 -16.43 -5.58 9.81
C GLY A 217 -15.97 -4.33 10.58
N THR A 218 -14.69 -4.27 10.94
CA THR A 218 -14.05 -3.05 11.48
C THR A 218 -13.01 -2.51 10.50
N SER A 219 -13.37 -1.46 9.75
CA SER A 219 -12.42 -0.69 8.94
C SER A 219 -11.67 0.30 9.83
N PHE A 220 -10.57 -0.16 10.40
CA PHE A 220 -9.63 0.74 11.08
C PHE A 220 -8.66 1.32 10.06
N ASP A 221 -8.55 2.64 10.05
CA ASP A 221 -7.69 3.37 9.14
C ASP A 221 -6.22 3.23 9.53
N ARG A 222 -5.96 3.07 10.84
CA ARG A 222 -4.62 2.98 11.38
C ARG A 222 -4.45 1.87 12.40
N PHE A 223 -3.29 1.20 12.32
CA PHE A 223 -2.76 0.43 13.44
C PHE A 223 -1.35 0.89 13.82
N ARG A 224 -0.92 0.52 15.03
CA ARG A 224 0.47 0.64 15.50
C ARG A 224 0.93 -0.68 16.08
N VAL A 225 2.12 -1.12 15.69
CA VAL A 225 2.84 -2.23 16.30
C VAL A 225 3.94 -1.65 17.18
N VAL A 226 3.97 -2.07 18.44
CA VAL A 226 5.05 -1.74 19.38
C VAL A 226 5.84 -2.99 19.71
N ILE A 227 7.14 -2.96 19.46
CA ILE A 227 8.12 -3.99 19.82
C ILE A 227 8.94 -3.48 21.00
N GLU A 228 8.96 -4.24 22.08
CA GLU A 228 9.68 -3.92 23.31
C GLU A 228 10.39 -5.16 23.88
N GLU A 229 11.36 -4.96 24.76
CA GLU A 229 11.92 -6.07 25.53
C GLU A 229 10.90 -6.56 26.57
N ALA A 230 10.70 -7.87 26.67
CA ALA A 230 9.70 -8.44 27.57
C ALA A 230 10.03 -8.23 29.06
N PHE A 231 11.30 -8.01 29.40
CA PHE A 231 11.80 -7.77 30.75
C PHE A 231 12.56 -6.43 30.87
N PRO A 232 11.87 -5.27 30.83
CA PRO A 232 12.49 -3.94 30.71
C PRO A 232 13.35 -3.48 31.92
N GLY A 233 13.57 -4.33 32.92
CA GLY A 233 14.45 -4.08 34.06
C GLY A 233 15.68 -4.99 34.16
N GLN A 234 15.85 -5.94 33.23
CA GLN A 234 16.95 -6.92 33.26
C GLN A 234 18.08 -6.65 32.26
N SER A 235 18.09 -5.48 31.59
CA SER A 235 19.00 -5.10 30.50
C SER A 235 20.47 -5.55 30.70
N PRO A 236 20.92 -6.65 30.08
CA PRO A 236 22.31 -7.04 30.10
C PRO A 236 23.02 -6.36 28.94
N ASN A 237 23.90 -5.39 29.23
CA ASN A 237 25.06 -5.05 28.38
C ASN A 237 24.82 -4.67 26.90
N GLY A 238 23.69 -4.06 26.54
CA GLY A 238 23.48 -3.66 25.13
C GLY A 238 22.74 -4.68 24.26
N LYS A 239 22.31 -5.79 24.85
CA LYS A 239 21.54 -6.86 24.20
C LYS A 239 20.04 -6.61 24.31
N ASN A 240 19.29 -7.45 23.62
CA ASN A 240 17.84 -7.52 23.64
C ASN A 240 17.14 -6.27 23.09
N LEU A 241 17.72 -5.68 22.05
CA LEU A 241 17.17 -4.49 21.42
C LEU A 241 15.90 -4.84 20.64
N PRO A 242 14.81 -4.06 20.75
CA PRO A 242 13.71 -4.16 19.81
C PRO A 242 14.18 -3.90 18.40
N GLY A 243 13.71 -4.73 17.48
CA GLY A 243 13.99 -4.58 16.07
C GLY A 243 12.89 -5.22 15.23
N ILE A 244 12.88 -4.86 13.96
CA ILE A 244 11.94 -5.35 12.95
C ILE A 244 12.71 -5.58 11.66
N ALA A 245 12.39 -6.65 10.94
CA ALA A 245 12.86 -6.88 9.58
C ALA A 245 11.84 -6.32 8.59
N ALA A 246 10.56 -6.65 8.80
CA ALA A 246 9.50 -6.31 7.86
C ALA A 246 8.11 -6.31 8.52
N ILE A 247 7.13 -5.71 7.84
CA ILE A 247 5.72 -5.77 8.22
C ILE A 247 4.83 -5.90 6.98
N GLN A 248 3.74 -6.66 7.08
CA GLN A 248 2.72 -6.76 6.04
C GLN A 248 1.32 -6.51 6.58
N VAL A 249 0.46 -6.03 5.70
CA VAL A 249 -0.99 -5.97 5.86
C VAL A 249 -1.58 -6.86 4.79
N ASN A 250 -2.15 -8.01 5.17
CA ASN A 250 -2.86 -8.89 4.25
C ASN A 250 -4.34 -8.88 4.59
N GLY A 251 -5.20 -8.47 3.68
CA GLY A 251 -6.61 -8.27 4.01
C GLY A 251 -7.54 -8.37 2.82
N SER A 252 -8.84 -8.48 3.12
CA SER A 252 -9.86 -8.44 2.09
C SER A 252 -10.18 -7.01 1.71
N LEU A 253 -10.17 -6.78 0.41
CA LEU A 253 -10.51 -5.49 -0.17
C LEU A 253 -12.00 -5.21 0.00
N HIS A 254 -12.36 -3.93 -0.04
CA HIS A 254 -13.73 -3.53 -0.30
C HIS A 254 -14.24 -4.13 -1.61
N ALA A 255 -15.56 -4.30 -1.72
CA ALA A 255 -16.17 -4.82 -2.94
C ALA A 255 -15.82 -3.90 -4.13
N GLN A 256 -15.42 -4.50 -5.25
CA GLN A 256 -15.06 -3.76 -6.46
C GLN A 256 -16.07 -4.04 -7.57
N ASP A 257 -16.54 -2.97 -8.22
CA ASP A 257 -17.24 -3.05 -9.50
C ASP A 257 -16.22 -2.75 -10.61
N VAL A 258 -16.25 -3.52 -11.71
CA VAL A 258 -15.35 -3.32 -12.86
C VAL A 258 -16.18 -3.04 -14.11
N ALA A 259 -15.92 -1.92 -14.75
CA ALA A 259 -16.42 -1.60 -16.09
C ALA A 259 -15.24 -1.66 -17.06
N ALA A 260 -15.31 -2.51 -18.09
CA ALA A 260 -14.22 -2.65 -19.05
C ALA A 260 -14.72 -3.00 -20.45
N SER A 261 -14.03 -2.49 -21.47
CA SER A 261 -14.21 -2.96 -22.85
C SER A 261 -13.82 -4.43 -22.95
N SER A 262 -14.75 -5.27 -23.42
CA SER A 262 -14.58 -6.72 -23.45
C SER A 262 -13.96 -7.25 -24.75
N ASP A 263 -14.04 -6.49 -25.85
CA ASP A 263 -13.49 -6.88 -27.16
C ASP A 263 -12.76 -5.70 -27.80
N ILE A 264 -11.56 -5.41 -27.29
CA ILE A 264 -10.76 -4.26 -27.71
C ILE A 264 -10.28 -4.39 -29.17
N ALA A 265 -10.27 -5.60 -29.75
CA ALA A 265 -9.81 -5.85 -31.11
C ALA A 265 -10.93 -5.79 -32.15
N HIS A 266 -12.18 -5.54 -31.74
CA HIS A 266 -13.33 -5.48 -32.62
C HIS A 266 -14.30 -4.36 -32.18
N GLY A 267 -14.34 -3.27 -32.95
CA GLY A 267 -15.26 -2.16 -32.75
C GLY A 267 -15.41 -1.32 -34.02
N GLY A 268 -16.26 -0.29 -33.96
CA GLY A 268 -16.37 0.72 -35.01
C GLY A 268 -17.00 1.99 -34.46
N ASP A 269 -17.04 3.04 -35.28
CA ASP A 269 -17.52 4.38 -34.88
C ASP A 269 -18.92 4.35 -34.24
N ASP A 270 -18.99 4.64 -32.94
CA ASP A 270 -20.20 4.67 -32.14
C ASP A 270 -20.73 6.10 -31.94
N THR A 271 -22.01 6.22 -31.59
CA THR A 271 -22.60 7.48 -31.12
C THR A 271 -23.25 7.24 -29.77
N ILE A 272 -22.69 7.86 -28.74
CA ILE A 272 -23.08 7.69 -27.36
C ILE A 272 -23.59 9.02 -26.83
N SER A 273 -24.80 8.99 -26.28
CA SER A 273 -25.39 10.13 -25.58
C SER A 273 -25.89 9.65 -24.23
N THR A 274 -25.41 10.23 -23.14
CA THR A 274 -25.96 10.01 -21.81
C THR A 274 -26.84 11.18 -21.39
N GLY A 275 -27.42 11.09 -20.20
CA GLY A 275 -28.43 12.03 -19.71
C GLY A 275 -27.76 13.25 -19.12
N GLY A 276 -27.97 13.51 -17.85
CA GLY A 276 -27.07 14.38 -17.09
C GLY A 276 -27.05 13.93 -15.64
N GLY A 277 -26.23 14.58 -14.81
CA GLY A 277 -25.76 13.96 -13.57
C GLY A 277 -24.60 13.01 -13.86
N ASP A 278 -23.92 12.54 -12.81
CA ASP A 278 -22.64 11.82 -12.94
C ASP A 278 -22.75 10.55 -13.80
N ASP A 279 -22.08 10.54 -14.95
CA ASP A 279 -22.03 9.44 -15.90
C ASP A 279 -20.64 8.80 -15.99
N ILE A 280 -20.61 7.50 -16.36
CA ILE A 280 -19.40 6.76 -16.68
C ILE A 280 -19.53 6.24 -18.11
N VAL A 281 -18.63 6.66 -19.00
CA VAL A 281 -18.71 6.36 -20.43
C VAL A 281 -17.38 5.81 -20.95
N VAL A 282 -17.48 4.78 -21.79
CA VAL A 282 -16.37 4.18 -22.54
C VAL A 282 -16.86 4.03 -23.98
N GLY A 283 -16.19 4.68 -24.94
CA GLY A 283 -16.56 4.62 -26.37
C GLY A 283 -16.21 3.28 -27.00
N GLY A 284 -14.96 2.84 -26.87
CA GLY A 284 -14.53 1.52 -27.32
C GLY A 284 -13.46 1.58 -28.40
N THR A 285 -13.58 0.81 -29.47
CA THR A 285 -12.63 0.85 -30.59
C THR A 285 -13.32 1.52 -31.76
N GLY A 286 -12.83 2.66 -32.24
CA GLY A 286 -13.43 3.37 -33.38
C GLY A 286 -13.29 4.88 -33.20
N GLY A 287 -13.81 5.66 -34.15
CA GLY A 287 -13.92 7.11 -33.99
C GLY A 287 -15.28 7.45 -33.41
N ASP A 288 -15.36 7.60 -32.10
CA ASP A 288 -16.62 7.67 -31.37
C ASP A 288 -17.10 9.12 -31.19
N LYS A 289 -18.42 9.30 -31.20
CA LYS A 289 -19.05 10.57 -30.86
C LYS A 289 -19.77 10.46 -29.53
N ILE A 290 -19.23 11.12 -28.51
CA ILE A 290 -19.70 11.03 -27.13
C ILE A 290 -20.25 12.38 -26.66
N THR A 291 -21.43 12.39 -26.04
CA THR A 291 -22.03 13.57 -25.39
C THR A 291 -22.68 13.18 -24.07
N THR A 292 -22.27 13.75 -22.94
CA THR A 292 -22.69 13.25 -21.62
C THR A 292 -23.79 14.03 -20.89
N TYR A 293 -24.21 15.18 -21.43
CA TYR A 293 -25.15 16.06 -20.73
C TYR A 293 -26.52 16.23 -21.41
N ASP A 294 -26.67 15.80 -22.68
CA ASP A 294 -27.82 15.98 -23.62
C ASP A 294 -28.42 17.42 -23.69
N ASP A 295 -28.90 17.94 -22.56
CA ASP A 295 -29.27 19.33 -22.28
C ASP A 295 -28.18 20.05 -21.44
N GLU A 296 -27.64 21.14 -21.98
CA GLU A 296 -26.55 21.94 -21.38
C GLU A 296 -26.79 22.39 -19.91
N ARG A 297 -28.05 22.39 -19.44
CA ARG A 297 -28.38 22.74 -18.05
C ARG A 297 -28.00 21.67 -17.04
N TYR A 298 -27.90 20.41 -17.46
CA TYR A 298 -27.51 19.30 -16.58
C TYR A 298 -26.00 19.10 -16.56
N GLY A 299 -25.32 19.50 -17.64
CA GLY A 299 -23.86 19.59 -17.78
C GLY A 299 -23.16 20.60 -16.88
N ILE A 300 -23.78 21.09 -15.80
CA ILE A 300 -23.18 22.08 -14.87
C ILE A 300 -23.06 21.48 -13.46
N TYR A 301 -23.78 20.38 -13.20
CA TYR A 301 -23.90 19.74 -11.89
C TYR A 301 -23.70 18.23 -11.99
N ASP A 302 -22.66 17.84 -12.72
CA ASP A 302 -22.20 16.49 -12.94
C ASP A 302 -20.68 16.37 -12.76
N ASN A 303 -20.24 15.13 -12.61
CA ASN A 303 -18.86 14.72 -12.48
C ASN A 303 -18.66 13.47 -13.34
N ASP A 304 -18.50 13.68 -14.65
CA ASP A 304 -18.45 12.58 -15.59
C ASP A 304 -17.05 11.96 -15.69
N VAL A 305 -17.00 10.66 -15.96
CA VAL A 305 -15.77 9.95 -16.30
C VAL A 305 -15.91 9.37 -17.70
N VAL A 306 -15.19 9.93 -18.66
CA VAL A 306 -15.35 9.61 -20.08
C VAL A 306 -14.04 9.16 -20.69
N PHE A 307 -14.06 7.99 -21.29
CA PHE A 307 -12.98 7.46 -22.12
C PHE A 307 -13.50 7.36 -23.56
N GLY A 308 -12.81 8.01 -24.49
CA GLY A 308 -13.10 7.95 -25.92
C GLY A 308 -12.91 6.54 -26.43
N ASP A 309 -11.71 6.01 -26.27
CA ASP A 309 -11.43 4.62 -26.61
C ASP A 309 -11.79 3.62 -25.50
N ASN A 310 -11.32 2.39 -25.69
CA ASN A 310 -11.38 1.33 -24.73
C ASN A 310 -10.81 1.75 -23.38
N ALA A 311 -11.52 1.36 -22.33
CA ALA A 311 -11.07 1.56 -20.97
C ALA A 311 -11.27 0.31 -20.13
N LYS A 312 -10.54 0.28 -19.02
CA LYS A 312 -10.85 -0.55 -17.88
C LYS A 312 -10.85 0.32 -16.63
N MET A 313 -11.99 0.32 -15.96
CA MET A 313 -12.25 1.10 -14.76
C MET A 313 -12.55 0.15 -13.60
N VAL A 314 -12.06 0.51 -12.43
CA VAL A 314 -12.36 -0.14 -11.16
C VAL A 314 -12.99 0.90 -10.25
N PHE A 315 -14.15 0.56 -9.72
CA PHE A 315 -14.87 1.34 -8.73
C PHE A 315 -14.77 0.61 -7.41
N THR A 316 -14.19 1.28 -6.41
CA THR A 316 -14.14 0.73 -5.06
C THR A 316 -15.39 1.19 -4.31
N ASP A 317 -16.19 0.18 -3.97
CA ASP A 317 -17.14 0.08 -2.85
C ASP A 317 -18.62 0.51 -2.97
N ARG A 318 -19.47 -0.38 -2.44
CA ARG A 318 -20.91 -0.25 -2.11
C ARG A 318 -21.24 -0.96 -0.77
N ASP A 319 -20.34 -0.97 0.23
CA ASP A 319 -20.55 -1.53 1.57
C ASP A 319 -21.58 -0.76 2.44
N ASN A 320 -22.30 0.19 1.82
CA ASN A 320 -23.21 1.17 2.42
C ASN A 320 -22.54 2.21 3.34
N SER A 321 -21.20 2.31 3.35
CA SER A 321 -20.46 3.36 4.04
C SER A 321 -20.37 4.61 3.16
N GLY A 322 -20.82 5.75 3.70
CA GLY A 322 -20.68 7.04 3.03
C GLY A 322 -19.24 7.56 2.96
N ALA A 323 -18.29 6.94 3.69
CA ALA A 323 -16.89 7.36 3.71
C ALA A 323 -16.05 6.74 2.58
N THR A 324 -16.53 5.66 1.96
CA THR A 324 -15.88 4.93 0.85
C THR A 324 -16.74 4.94 -0.43
N ALA A 325 -17.79 5.76 -0.45
CA ALA A 325 -18.80 5.77 -1.52
C ALA A 325 -18.17 5.81 -2.93
N SER A 326 -18.39 4.73 -3.70
CA SER A 326 -18.06 4.51 -5.12
C SER A 326 -17.00 5.46 -5.69
N MET A 327 -15.77 5.31 -5.22
CA MET A 327 -14.64 6.06 -5.76
C MET A 327 -14.11 5.33 -6.99
N LEU A 328 -13.95 6.04 -8.11
CA LEU A 328 -13.13 5.54 -9.23
C LEU A 328 -11.70 5.34 -8.69
N SER A 329 -11.29 4.09 -8.52
CA SER A 329 -10.00 3.73 -7.92
C SER A 329 -8.91 3.48 -8.96
N MET A 330 -9.31 3.09 -10.17
CA MET A 330 -8.41 2.97 -11.31
C MET A 330 -9.19 3.21 -12.61
N ALA A 331 -8.57 3.90 -13.57
CA ALA A 331 -9.05 3.97 -14.93
C ALA A 331 -7.85 3.96 -15.88
N GLU A 332 -7.84 3.02 -16.82
CA GLU A 332 -6.80 2.87 -17.83
C GLU A 332 -7.43 2.84 -19.22
N SER A 333 -6.82 3.54 -20.18
CA SER A 333 -7.16 3.36 -21.60
C SER A 333 -6.41 2.13 -22.14
N LEU A 334 -7.09 1.31 -22.93
CA LEU A 334 -6.54 0.08 -23.52
C LEU A 334 -6.24 0.31 -25.00
N ASP A 335 -5.00 0.00 -25.39
CA ASP A 335 -4.52 0.19 -26.76
C ASP A 335 -4.78 -1.05 -27.63
N SER A 336 -5.42 -0.87 -28.79
CA SER A 336 -5.74 -1.92 -29.77
C SER A 336 -4.97 -1.74 -31.10
N ARG A 337 -3.64 -1.58 -31.04
CA ARG A 337 -2.76 -1.34 -32.22
C ARG A 337 -2.84 -2.32 -33.39
N ASP A 338 -3.54 -3.44 -33.25
CA ASP A 338 -3.61 -4.48 -34.28
C ASP A 338 -4.71 -4.24 -35.34
N ILE A 339 -5.46 -3.14 -35.25
CA ILE A 339 -6.47 -2.78 -36.27
C ILE A 339 -6.10 -1.45 -36.94
N GLU A 340 -6.11 -1.45 -38.28
CA GLU A 340 -6.04 -0.24 -39.08
C GLU A 340 -7.42 0.45 -39.05
N GLY A 341 -7.50 1.66 -38.46
CA GLY A 341 -8.78 2.33 -38.20
C GLY A 341 -8.66 3.83 -37.91
N ASN A 342 -9.79 4.53 -37.92
CA ASN A 342 -9.91 5.86 -37.36
C ASN A 342 -10.28 5.70 -35.89
N TYR A 343 -9.48 6.31 -35.01
CA TYR A 343 -9.70 6.33 -33.56
C TYR A 343 -9.89 7.77 -33.07
N ALA A 344 -10.16 8.70 -33.99
CA ALA A 344 -10.35 10.09 -33.62
C ALA A 344 -11.74 10.28 -33.01
N ASP A 345 -11.78 10.51 -31.70
CA ASP A 345 -13.02 10.71 -30.97
C ASP A 345 -13.48 12.16 -30.99
N ARG A 346 -14.79 12.35 -30.83
CA ARG A 346 -15.41 13.65 -30.55
C ARG A 346 -16.20 13.56 -29.25
N ILE A 347 -15.64 14.09 -28.18
CA ILE A 347 -16.17 14.01 -26.82
C ILE A 347 -16.64 15.38 -26.35
N ILE A 348 -17.86 15.46 -25.82
CA ILE A 348 -18.44 16.70 -25.28
C ILE A 348 -19.08 16.42 -23.92
N THR A 349 -18.56 16.98 -22.82
CA THR A 349 -19.03 16.64 -21.46
C THR A 349 -19.77 17.74 -20.73
N GLY A 350 -19.68 18.98 -21.20
CA GLY A 350 -20.27 20.11 -20.47
C GLY A 350 -19.36 20.60 -19.34
N ASN A 351 -19.86 21.56 -18.57
CA ASN A 351 -19.17 22.36 -17.55
C ASN A 351 -19.02 21.67 -16.18
N GLY A 352 -19.31 20.38 -16.07
CA GLY A 352 -19.13 19.59 -14.86
C GLY A 352 -17.66 19.44 -14.44
N ASN A 353 -17.42 18.82 -13.29
CA ASN A 353 -16.05 18.43 -12.92
C ASN A 353 -15.73 17.07 -13.54
N ASP A 354 -15.42 17.08 -14.82
CA ASP A 354 -15.27 15.85 -15.59
C ASP A 354 -13.81 15.39 -15.68
N VAL A 355 -13.64 14.08 -15.83
CA VAL A 355 -12.39 13.44 -16.22
C VAL A 355 -12.57 12.85 -17.61
N VAL A 356 -11.85 13.40 -18.59
CA VAL A 356 -11.93 12.95 -19.98
C VAL A 356 -10.57 12.47 -20.48
N VAL A 357 -10.55 11.27 -21.04
CA VAL A 357 -9.40 10.68 -21.72
C VAL A 357 -9.84 10.36 -23.15
N GLY A 358 -9.18 10.95 -24.16
CA GLY A 358 -9.48 10.66 -25.57
C GLY A 358 -9.07 9.23 -25.90
N GLY A 359 -7.77 9.00 -26.06
CA GLY A 359 -7.21 7.66 -26.20
C GLY A 359 -6.17 7.62 -27.32
N LEU A 360 -6.20 6.58 -28.12
CA LEU A 360 -5.49 6.45 -29.38
C LEU A 360 -6.17 7.33 -30.44
N GLY A 361 -5.43 8.15 -31.18
CA GLY A 361 -6.01 8.90 -32.30
C GLY A 361 -5.93 10.41 -32.13
N ALA A 362 -6.76 11.13 -32.90
CA ALA A 362 -6.75 12.58 -32.97
C ALA A 362 -8.06 13.15 -32.40
N ASP A 363 -8.15 13.17 -31.08
CA ASP A 363 -9.41 13.43 -30.40
C ASP A 363 -9.75 14.91 -30.32
N TYR A 364 -11.04 15.20 -30.37
CA TYR A 364 -11.64 16.49 -30.06
C TYR A 364 -12.39 16.37 -28.73
N ILE A 365 -11.92 17.08 -27.70
CA ILE A 365 -12.55 17.11 -26.38
C ILE A 365 -13.05 18.53 -26.09
N ASP A 366 -14.31 18.64 -25.70
CA ASP A 366 -15.00 19.89 -25.42
C ASP A 366 -15.83 19.79 -24.13
N SER A 367 -15.29 20.29 -23.02
CA SER A 367 -15.97 20.34 -21.72
C SER A 367 -16.92 21.55 -21.60
N GLY A 368 -17.50 22.00 -22.72
CA GLY A 368 -18.60 22.96 -22.76
C GLY A 368 -18.40 24.28 -22.00
N ALA A 369 -17.15 24.72 -21.78
CA ALA A 369 -16.79 25.88 -20.95
C ALA A 369 -17.74 27.07 -21.22
N THR A 370 -18.45 27.55 -20.19
CA THR A 370 -19.31 28.74 -20.32
C THR A 370 -18.50 29.90 -20.90
N ALA A 371 -19.14 30.88 -21.56
CA ALA A 371 -18.44 32.06 -22.07
C ALA A 371 -17.61 32.80 -20.99
N ASP A 372 -18.00 32.69 -19.72
CA ASP A 372 -17.26 33.22 -18.57
C ASP A 372 -16.04 32.35 -18.22
N ALA A 373 -16.13 31.02 -18.31
CA ALA A 373 -15.00 30.09 -18.17
C ALA A 373 -14.03 30.17 -19.37
N ASP A 374 -14.53 30.29 -20.60
CA ASP A 374 -13.74 30.57 -21.81
C ASP A 374 -12.91 31.86 -21.66
N SER A 375 -13.45 32.88 -20.98
CA SER A 375 -12.71 34.11 -20.68
C SER A 375 -11.61 33.92 -19.62
N MET A 376 -11.73 32.90 -18.75
CA MET A 376 -10.69 32.50 -17.78
C MET A 376 -9.67 31.52 -18.38
N LEU A 377 -10.02 30.84 -19.47
CA LEU A 377 -9.16 29.93 -20.24
C LEU A 377 -8.36 30.66 -21.34
N ASP A 378 -8.58 31.97 -21.56
CA ASP A 378 -7.81 32.76 -22.51
C ASP A 378 -6.33 32.84 -22.08
N GLY A 379 -5.49 32.00 -22.70
CA GLY A 379 -4.08 31.81 -22.37
C GLY A 379 -3.74 30.45 -21.73
N ILE A 380 -4.72 29.63 -21.38
CA ILE A 380 -4.52 28.23 -20.96
C ILE A 380 -4.46 27.36 -22.23
N LYS A 381 -3.27 26.90 -22.58
CA LYS A 381 -3.10 25.85 -23.58
C LYS A 381 -3.38 24.51 -22.91
N VAL A 382 -4.51 23.88 -23.21
CA VAL A 382 -4.71 22.46 -22.94
C VAL A 382 -3.69 21.71 -23.81
N VAL A 383 -2.71 21.09 -23.16
CA VAL A 383 -1.75 20.22 -23.81
C VAL A 383 -2.32 18.81 -23.72
N SER A 384 -2.86 18.30 -24.82
CA SER A 384 -3.03 16.85 -24.96
C SER A 384 -1.62 16.24 -25.02
N PHE A 385 -1.28 15.44 -24.01
CA PHE A 385 -0.04 14.67 -24.00
C PHE A 385 -0.28 13.39 -24.78
N ASN A 386 0.10 13.41 -26.05
CA ASN A 386 0.14 12.20 -26.86
C ASN A 386 1.40 11.41 -26.47
N PHE A 387 1.26 10.38 -25.63
CA PHE A 387 2.37 9.48 -25.30
C PHE A 387 2.63 8.51 -26.45
N THR A 388 3.27 9.01 -27.52
CA THR A 388 3.83 8.14 -28.55
C THR A 388 5.22 7.69 -28.11
N ARG A 389 5.44 6.39 -27.94
CA ARG A 389 6.77 5.84 -27.65
C ARG A 389 7.69 6.04 -28.86
N GLU A 390 8.91 6.52 -28.64
CA GLU A 390 10.03 6.34 -29.60
C GLU A 390 10.42 4.86 -29.75
#